data_AF-A0A1F7I9T9-F1
#
_entry.id   AF-A0A1F7I9T9-F1
#
_cell.length_a   1.000
_cell.length_b   1.000
_cell.length_c   1.000
_cell.angle_alpha   90.00
_cell.angle_beta   90.00
_cell.angle_gamma   90.00
#
_symmetry.space_group_name_H-M   'P 1'
#
loop_
_entity.id
_entity.type
_entity.pdbx_description
1 polymer ?
#
loop_
_entity_poly.entity_id
_entity_poly.type
_entity_poly.pdbx_seq_one_letter_code
_entity_poly.pdbx_strand_id
1 'polypeptide(L)'
;MQLLTINDFDVEVKKWDRDKNVVIVNVKICGVVEIRGFQVRFATSRFTQRSEWLVSPPSLPLKKRGRKTTYFWVTEIKNKDLWDQLKKKIINTVDVYTSSSLFR
;
A
#
# COMPACT_ATOMS: atom_id res chain seq x y z
N MET A 1 14.38 -9.42 23.03
CA MET A 1 13.40 -8.73 22.16
C MET A 1 13.34 -9.50 20.86
N GLN A 2 12.17 -10.04 20.50
CA GLN A 2 11.99 -10.70 19.20
C GLN A 2 11.83 -9.60 18.13
N LEU A 3 12.57 -9.72 17.03
CA LEU A 3 12.47 -8.80 15.90
C LEU A 3 11.22 -9.16 15.08
N LEU A 4 10.42 -8.15 14.73
CA LEU A 4 9.29 -8.33 13.81
C LEU A 4 9.77 -8.84 12.46
N THR A 5 9.05 -9.83 11.93
CA THR A 5 9.26 -10.42 10.60
C THR A 5 8.05 -10.15 9.71
N ILE A 6 8.18 -10.35 8.40
CA ILE A 6 7.06 -10.17 7.47
C ILE A 6 5.87 -11.12 7.73
N ASN A 7 6.10 -12.24 8.42
CA ASN A 7 5.05 -13.19 8.77
C ASN A 7 4.12 -12.64 9.84
N ASP A 8 4.58 -11.65 10.61
CA ASP A 8 3.77 -10.99 11.63
C ASP A 8 2.78 -9.96 11.05
N PHE A 9 2.79 -9.75 9.73
CA PHE A 9 1.96 -8.73 9.06
C PHE A 9 0.87 -9.38 8.22
N ASP A 10 -0.39 -9.12 8.50
CA ASP A 10 -1.52 -9.49 7.63
C ASP A 10 -1.94 -8.31 6.76
N VAL A 11 -2.35 -8.57 5.53
CA VAL A 11 -2.82 -7.54 4.59
C VAL A 11 -4.27 -7.82 4.21
N GLU A 12 -5.12 -6.81 4.32
CA GLU A 12 -6.53 -6.90 3.98
C GLU A 12 -6.91 -5.81 2.98
N VAL A 13 -7.53 -6.20 1.85
CA VAL A 13 -8.07 -5.25 0.88
C VAL A 13 -9.42 -4.73 1.37
N LYS A 14 -9.55 -3.40 1.48
CA LYS A 14 -10.79 -2.75 1.95
C LYS A 14 -11.64 -2.21 0.82
N LYS A 15 -11.01 -1.68 -0.23
CA LYS A 15 -11.72 -1.06 -1.36
C LYS A 15 -10.86 -1.10 -2.60
N TRP A 16 -11.49 -1.27 -3.75
CA TRP A 16 -10.89 -1.02 -5.05
C TRP A 16 -11.73 -0.02 -5.84
N ASP A 17 -11.12 1.10 -6.20
CA ASP A 17 -11.64 2.07 -7.16
C ASP A 17 -11.04 1.74 -8.54
N ARG A 18 -11.86 1.11 -9.40
CA ARG A 18 -11.46 0.64 -10.74
C ARG A 18 -11.15 1.79 -11.68
N ASP A 19 -11.95 2.86 -11.64
CA ASP A 19 -11.79 4.02 -12.52
C ASP A 19 -10.45 4.72 -12.28
N LYS A 20 -10.02 4.78 -11.02
CA LYS A 20 -8.74 5.39 -10.64
C LYS A 20 -7.58 4.39 -10.57
N ASN A 21 -7.85 3.09 -10.72
CA ASN A 21 -6.91 2.00 -10.44
C ASN A 21 -6.21 2.16 -9.08
N VAL A 22 -6.99 2.43 -8.04
CA VAL A 22 -6.49 2.59 -6.66
C VAL A 22 -7.15 1.57 -5.74
N VAL A 23 -6.33 0.85 -5.00
CA VAL A 23 -6.75 -0.12 -3.98
C VAL A 23 -6.36 0.42 -2.60
N ILE A 24 -7.29 0.37 -1.66
CA ILE A 24 -7.06 0.72 -0.26
C ILE A 24 -6.87 -0.58 0.52
N VAL A 25 -5.76 -0.68 1.24
CA VAL A 25 -5.44 -1.84 2.07
C VAL A 25 -5.18 -1.43 3.52
N ASN A 26 -5.48 -2.33 4.43
CA ASN A 26 -5.08 -2.25 5.82
C ASN A 26 -4.02 -3.31 6.10
N VAL A 27 -3.13 -3.01 7.03
CA VAL A 27 -2.07 -3.91 7.48
C VAL A 27 -2.23 -4.15 8.96
N LYS A 28 -2.33 -5.41 9.37
CA LYS A 28 -2.42 -5.82 10.78
C LYS A 28 -1.09 -6.40 11.23
N ILE A 29 -0.58 -5.98 12.38
CA ILE A 29 0.70 -6.43 12.94
C ILE A 29 0.43 -7.26 14.18
N CYS A 30 0.91 -8.51 14.17
CA CYS A 30 0.72 -9.53 15.20
C CYS A 30 -0.74 -9.72 15.62
N GLY A 31 -1.72 -9.41 14.75
CA GLY A 31 -3.13 -9.41 15.09
C GLY A 31 -3.58 -8.32 16.08
N VAL A 32 -2.68 -7.44 16.54
CA VAL A 32 -2.93 -6.45 17.60
C VAL A 32 -3.09 -5.03 17.04
N VAL A 33 -2.15 -4.59 16.20
CA VAL A 33 -2.13 -3.22 15.68
C VAL A 33 -2.64 -3.22 14.25
N GLU A 34 -3.67 -2.42 13.94
CA GLU A 34 -4.13 -2.23 12.57
C GLU A 34 -3.73 -0.85 12.07
N ILE A 35 -2.90 -0.82 11.02
CA ILE A 35 -2.55 0.38 10.28
C ILE A 35 -3.47 0.46 9.06
N ARG A 36 -4.29 1.51 9.03
CA ARG A 36 -5.33 1.69 7.99
C ARG A 36 -4.90 2.67 6.90
N GLY A 37 -5.38 2.44 5.68
CA GLY A 37 -5.34 3.44 4.62
C GLY A 37 -4.04 3.46 3.80
N PHE A 38 -3.37 2.32 3.67
CA PHE A 38 -2.35 2.18 2.63
C PHE A 38 -3.03 2.29 1.26
N GLN A 39 -2.39 3.02 0.34
CA GLN A 39 -2.90 3.20 -1.02
C GLN A 39 -1.99 2.46 -1.99
N VAL A 40 -2.58 1.62 -2.83
CA VAL A 40 -1.88 0.87 -3.88
C VAL A 40 -2.42 1.34 -5.21
N ARG A 41 -1.60 2.04 -5.99
CA ARG A 41 -2.00 2.64 -7.26
C ARG A 41 -1.32 1.94 -8.43
N PHE A 42 -2.08 1.57 -9.43
CA PHE A 42 -1.50 1.08 -10.67
C PHE A 42 -1.01 2.28 -11.49
N ALA A 43 0.28 2.28 -11.82
CA ALA A 43 0.88 3.35 -12.60
C ALA A 43 1.82 2.78 -13.66
N THR A 44 1.80 3.41 -14.83
CA THR A 44 2.77 3.11 -15.90
C THR A 44 3.90 4.13 -15.81
N SER A 45 5.12 3.63 -15.59
CA SER A 45 6.31 4.46 -15.64
C SER A 45 6.51 5.02 -17.04
N ARG A 46 6.75 6.33 -17.14
CA ARG A 46 7.04 6.99 -18.43
C ARG A 46 8.38 6.55 -19.03
N PHE A 47 9.32 6.11 -18.20
CA PHE A 47 10.68 5.78 -18.64
C PHE A 47 10.80 4.33 -19.09
N THR A 48 10.23 3.40 -18.33
CA THR A 48 10.36 1.97 -18.60
C THR A 48 9.17 1.40 -19.37
N GLN A 49 8.08 2.19 -19.52
CA GLN A 49 6.78 1.76 -20.05
C GLN A 49 6.20 0.53 -19.34
N ARG A 50 6.73 0.18 -18.16
CA ARG A 50 6.21 -0.91 -17.33
C ARG A 50 5.11 -0.38 -16.44
N SER A 51 4.01 -1.12 -16.38
CA SER A 51 2.92 -0.88 -15.45
C SER A 51 3.14 -1.70 -14.19
N GLU A 52 3.08 -1.04 -13.04
CA GLU A 52 3.29 -1.68 -11.74
C GLU A 52 2.39 -1.05 -10.67
N TRP A 53 2.14 -1.83 -9.62
CA TRP A 53 1.48 -1.34 -8.41
C TRP A 53 2.48 -0.59 -7.52
N LEU A 54 2.14 0.65 -7.21
CA LEU A 54 2.91 1.50 -6.31
C LEU A 54 2.20 1.59 -4.96
N VAL A 55 2.89 1.16 -3.90
CA VAL A 55 2.38 1.20 -2.52
C VAL A 55 2.81 2.49 -1.84
N SER A 56 1.84 3.23 -1.31
CA SER A 56 2.05 4.43 -0.51
C SER A 56 1.56 4.20 0.92
N PRO A 57 2.36 4.56 1.95
CA PRO A 57 1.90 4.49 3.33
C PRO A 57 0.73 5.48 3.57
N PRO A 58 -0.08 5.24 4.61
CA PRO A 58 -1.08 6.18 5.05
C PRO A 58 -0.49 7.57 5.25
N SER A 59 -1.11 8.56 4.62
CA SER A 59 -0.62 9.93 4.66
C SER A 59 -1.75 10.95 4.70
N LEU A 60 -1.48 12.09 5.32
CA LEU A 60 -2.41 13.21 5.43
C LEU A 60 -1.88 14.41 4.63
N PRO A 61 -2.74 15.12 3.89
CA PRO A 61 -2.34 16.37 3.26
C PRO A 61 -2.12 17.43 4.35
N LEU A 62 -0.91 18.01 4.42
CA LEU A 62 -0.60 19.05 5.40
C LEU A 62 -1.02 20.44 4.92
N LYS A 63 -0.58 20.80 3.72
CA LYS A 63 -0.84 22.11 3.10
C LYS A 63 -0.87 21.94 1.59
N LYS A 64 -1.81 22.65 0.95
CA LYS A 64 -1.88 22.78 -0.51
C LYS A 64 -1.34 24.16 -0.89
N ARG A 65 -0.26 24.21 -1.68
CA ARG A 65 0.25 25.43 -2.30
C ARG A 65 0.16 25.28 -3.82
N GLY A 66 -0.85 25.91 -4.42
CA GLY A 66 -1.15 25.76 -5.84
C GLY A 66 -1.46 24.31 -6.22
N ARG A 67 -0.73 23.76 -7.20
CA ARG A 67 -0.85 22.35 -7.63
C ARG A 67 -0.07 21.35 -6.76
N LYS A 68 0.77 21.81 -5.83
CA LYS A 68 1.58 20.94 -4.97
C LYS A 68 0.88 20.76 -3.62
N THR A 69 0.69 19.50 -3.24
CA THR A 69 0.23 19.11 -1.90
C THR A 69 1.40 18.47 -1.18
N THR A 70 1.74 18.98 0.00
CA THR A 70 2.71 18.34 0.90
C THR A 70 1.96 17.30 1.73
N TYR A 71 2.52 16.09 1.82
CA TYR A 71 1.95 14.99 2.58
C TYR A 71 2.80 14.70 3.82
N PHE A 72 2.14 14.38 4.92
CA PHE A 72 2.74 13.80 6.12
C PHE A 72 2.44 12.32 6.16
N TRP A 73 3.46 11.48 6.30
CA TRP A 73 3.25 10.04 6.48
C TRP A 73 2.84 9.77 7.92
N VAL A 74 1.67 9.15 8.10
CA VAL A 74 1.15 8.79 9.42
C VAL A 74 1.94 7.64 10.03
N THR A 75 2.49 6.79 9.17
CA THR A 75 3.30 5.64 9.58
C THR A 75 4.57 5.54 8.74
N GLU A 76 5.67 5.22 9.40
CA GLU A 76 6.97 4.98 8.78
C GLU A 76 7.56 3.66 9.29
N ILE A 77 7.91 2.76 8.37
CA ILE A 77 8.64 1.52 8.68
C ILE A 77 10.12 1.79 8.42
N LYS A 78 10.88 2.01 9.50
CA LYS A 78 12.29 2.40 9.44
C LYS A 78 13.21 1.32 8.86
N ASN A 79 12.87 0.05 9.09
CA ASN A 79 13.62 -1.06 8.51
C ASN A 79 13.26 -1.18 7.01
N LYS A 80 14.21 -0.82 6.15
CA LYS A 80 14.02 -0.81 4.70
C LYS A 80 13.68 -2.20 4.14
N ASP A 81 14.35 -3.25 4.62
CA ASP A 81 14.12 -4.61 4.12
C ASP A 81 12.73 -5.10 4.50
N LEU A 82 12.30 -4.83 5.74
CA LEU A 82 10.94 -5.14 6.18
C LEU A 82 9.89 -4.35 5.37
N TRP A 83 10.18 -3.08 5.06
CA TRP A 83 9.31 -2.27 4.22
C TRP A 83 9.20 -2.82 2.79
N ASP A 84 10.33 -3.23 2.20
CA ASP A 84 10.34 -3.82 0.86
C ASP A 84 9.62 -5.17 0.82
N GLN A 85 9.76 -6.00 1.87
CA GLN A 85 8.99 -7.24 2.02
C GLN A 85 7.49 -6.97 2.19
N LEU A 86 7.11 -5.96 2.98
CA LEU A 86 5.71 -5.58 3.15
C LEU A 86 5.09 -5.06 1.85
N LYS A 87 5.80 -4.23 1.10
CA LYS A 87 5.34 -3.76 -0.22
C LYS A 87 5.06 -4.93 -1.16
N LYS A 88 5.98 -5.91 -1.23
CA LYS A 88 5.77 -7.13 -2.04
C LYS A 88 4.53 -7.91 -1.57
N LYS A 89 4.38 -8.09 -0.26
CA LYS A 89 3.20 -8.78 0.31
C LYS A 89 1.89 -8.06 -0.06
N ILE A 90 1.86 -6.73 0.09
CA ILE A 90 0.72 -5.90 -0.30
C ILE A 90 0.40 -6.04 -1.79
N ILE A 91 1.41 -5.92 -2.66
CA ILE A 91 1.23 -6.02 -4.12
C ILE A 91 0.66 -7.39 -4.48
N ASN A 92 1.22 -8.48 -3.95
CA ASN A 92 0.71 -9.82 -4.20
C ASN A 92 -0.75 -9.98 -3.77
N THR A 93 -1.12 -9.46 -2.59
CA THR A 93 -2.52 -9.49 -2.12
C THR A 93 -3.43 -8.70 -3.04
N VAL A 94 -3.00 -7.52 -3.51
CA VAL A 94 -3.75 -6.69 -4.46
C VAL A 94 -3.90 -7.39 -5.80
N ASP A 95 -2.82 -7.91 -6.37
CA ASP A 95 -2.84 -8.61 -7.66
C ASP A 95 -3.80 -9.79 -7.65
N VAL A 96 -3.77 -10.61 -6.60
CA VAL A 96 -4.72 -11.72 -6.42
C VAL A 96 -6.15 -11.18 -6.35
N TYR A 97 -6.40 -10.15 -5.54
CA TYR A 97 -7.74 -9.56 -5.39
C TYR A 97 -8.28 -8.99 -6.71
N THR A 98 -7.45 -8.28 -7.48
CA THR A 98 -7.88 -7.64 -8.73
C THR A 98 -7.95 -8.60 -9.92
N SER A 99 -7.20 -9.71 -9.89
CA SER A 99 -7.20 -10.73 -10.95
C SER A 99 -8.23 -11.83 -10.75
N SER A 100 -8.68 -12.05 -9.50
CA SER A 100 -9.73 -13.02 -9.19
C SER A 100 -11.02 -12.64 -9.90
N SER A 101 -11.48 -13.50 -10.81
CA SER A 101 -12.71 -13.36 -11.60
C SER A 101 -14.00 -13.29 -10.77
N LEU A 102 -13.91 -13.44 -9.44
CA LEU A 102 -15.03 -13.42 -8.49
C LEU A 102 -15.74 -12.06 -8.35
N PHE A 103 -15.23 -11.02 -9.00
CA PHE A 103 -15.87 -9.69 -9.05
C PHE A 103 -16.10 -9.19 -10.49
N ARG A 104 -16.09 -10.08 -11.50
CA ARG A 104 -16.59 -9.76 -12.84
C ARG A 104 -18.11 -9.76 -12.87
#